data_AF-A0A8J7PMH9-F1
#
_entry.id   AF-A0A8J7PMH9-F1
#
_cell.length_a   1.000
_cell.length_b   1.000
_cell.length_c   1.000
_cell.angle_alpha   90.00
_cell.angle_beta   90.00
_cell.angle_gamma   90.00
#
_symmetry.space_group_name_H-M   'P 1'
#
loop_
_entity.id
_entity.type
_entity.pdbx_description
1 polymer ?
#
loop_
_entity_poly.entity_id
_entity_poly.type
_entity_poly.pdbx_seq_one_letter_code
_entity_poly.pdbx_strand_id
1 'polypeptide(L)'
;MTPSSVQDFILQSEQNLRTAAAIADTWAGTRVLIADEFLTRLGAKLLGDLPGWKIGRFGEFYTDAYPSFWVEKQSWLGEYGVTLQPRENGRKMVFGIQRDNDIQAVAKRPLSPDVLEACRLDFPSVKPEQKWWDALIPMRNPASDWTKPEVLWRMRTDPAFLDAVAGQMLAIGKATEAIIDRTIKNK
;
A
#
# COMPACT_ATOMS: atom_id res chain seq x y z
N MET A 1 -14.72 35.39 -0.88
CA MET A 1 -14.48 34.05 -0.33
C MET A 1 -14.86 34.12 1.14
N THR A 2 -15.93 33.45 1.56
CA THR A 2 -16.37 33.43 2.96
C THR A 2 -15.43 32.50 3.72
N PRO A 3 -14.81 32.93 4.84
CA PRO A 3 -14.04 32.02 5.67
C PRO A 3 -14.95 30.86 6.11
N SER A 4 -14.40 29.65 6.18
CA SER A 4 -15.15 28.55 6.80
C SER A 4 -15.33 28.85 8.29
N SER A 5 -16.40 28.36 8.91
CA SER A 5 -16.66 28.53 10.35
C SER A 5 -15.47 28.11 11.23
N VAL A 6 -14.64 27.19 10.74
CA VAL A 6 -13.38 26.76 11.37
C VAL A 6 -12.31 27.85 11.28
N GLN A 7 -12.15 28.51 10.14
CA GLN A 7 -11.20 29.63 10.00
C GLN A 7 -11.59 30.80 10.89
N ASP A 8 -12.87 31.15 10.93
CA ASP A 8 -13.38 32.20 11.83
C ASP A 8 -13.10 31.86 13.30
N PHE A 9 -13.35 30.61 13.71
CA PHE A 9 -13.02 30.16 15.07
C PHE A 9 -11.52 30.27 15.38
N ILE A 10 -10.65 29.83 14.47
CA ILE A 10 -9.20 29.88 14.65
C ILE A 10 -8.71 31.32 14.86
N LEU A 11 -9.26 32.27 14.11
CA LEU A 11 -8.83 33.67 14.13
C LEU A 11 -9.38 34.48 15.33
N GLN A 12 -10.30 33.92 16.12
CA GLN A 12 -10.88 34.62 17.27
C GLN A 12 -9.91 34.81 18.45
N SER A 13 -8.86 34.00 18.58
CA SER A 13 -7.86 34.19 19.64
C SER A 13 -6.54 33.46 19.36
N GLU A 14 -5.46 33.94 19.98
CA GLU A 14 -4.16 33.24 19.97
C GLU A 14 -4.28 31.81 20.51
N GLN A 15 -5.11 31.60 21.54
CA GLN A 15 -5.33 30.27 22.11
C GLN A 15 -5.99 29.31 21.09
N ASN A 16 -6.95 29.79 20.30
CA ASN A 16 -7.58 28.97 19.25
C ASN A 16 -6.57 28.62 18.16
N LEU A 17 -5.71 29.56 17.78
CA LEU A 17 -4.62 29.31 16.84
C LEU A 17 -3.64 28.24 17.35
N ARG A 18 -3.19 28.36 18.60
CA ARG A 18 -2.32 27.35 19.24
C ARG A 18 -2.98 25.97 19.30
N THR A 19 -4.28 25.93 19.61
CA THR A 19 -5.05 24.69 19.66
C THR A 19 -5.17 24.04 18.28
N ALA A 20 -5.47 24.83 17.24
CA ALA A 20 -5.56 24.33 15.88
C ALA A 20 -4.22 23.79 15.35
N ALA A 21 -3.11 24.46 15.66
CA ALA A 21 -1.77 23.97 15.33
C ALA A 21 -1.49 22.61 16.01
N ALA A 22 -1.75 22.51 17.32
CA ALA A 22 -1.57 21.25 18.06
C ALA A 22 -2.44 20.10 17.51
N ILE A 23 -3.69 20.39 17.12
CA ILE A 23 -4.58 19.42 16.48
C ILE A 23 -4.02 18.97 15.13
N ALA A 24 -3.51 19.89 14.30
CA ALA A 24 -2.95 19.56 13.00
C ALA A 24 -1.72 18.63 13.10
N ASP A 25 -0.81 18.92 14.03
CA ASP A 25 0.37 18.09 14.27
C ASP A 25 -0.02 16.71 14.81
N THR A 26 -0.92 16.69 15.80
CA THR A 26 -1.41 15.44 16.39
C THR A 26 -2.13 14.58 15.36
N TRP A 27 -2.89 15.21 14.43
CA TRP A 27 -3.56 14.51 13.35
C TRP A 27 -2.57 13.86 12.38
N ALA A 28 -1.47 14.52 12.04
CA ALA A 28 -0.45 13.93 11.18
C ALA A 28 0.12 12.65 11.81
N GLY A 29 0.55 12.69 13.07
CA GLY A 29 1.07 11.51 13.77
C GLY A 29 0.02 10.41 13.99
N THR A 30 -1.24 10.78 14.24
CA THR A 30 -2.33 9.80 14.43
C THR A 30 -2.57 8.96 13.18
N ARG A 31 -2.49 9.58 11.99
CA ARG A 31 -2.68 8.85 10.72
C ARG A 31 -1.59 7.82 10.47
N VAL A 32 -0.35 8.17 10.78
CA VAL A 32 0.80 7.24 10.72
C VAL A 32 0.55 6.05 11.63
N LEU A 33 0.18 6.29 12.89
CA LEU A 33 -0.10 5.23 13.86
C LEU A 33 -1.20 4.28 13.38
N ILE A 34 -2.31 4.83 12.85
CA ILE A 34 -3.41 4.03 12.30
C ILE A 34 -2.93 3.16 11.14
N ALA A 35 -2.10 3.69 10.23
CA ALA A 35 -1.53 2.90 9.15
C ALA A 35 -0.62 1.79 9.68
N ASP A 36 0.26 2.07 10.64
CA ASP A 36 1.20 1.07 11.15
C ASP A 36 0.47 -0.08 11.88
N GLU A 37 -0.52 0.23 12.71
CA GLU A 37 -1.39 -0.76 13.34
C GLU A 37 -2.17 -1.59 12.32
N PHE A 38 -2.65 -0.93 11.25
CA PHE A 38 -3.33 -1.61 10.15
C PHE A 38 -2.40 -2.56 9.40
N LEU A 39 -1.20 -2.12 9.01
CA LEU A 39 -0.22 -2.93 8.31
C LEU A 39 0.27 -4.10 9.16
N THR A 40 0.27 -3.96 10.48
CA THR A 40 0.63 -5.05 11.41
C THR A 40 -0.43 -6.14 11.40
N ARG A 41 -1.70 -5.76 11.48
CA ARG A 41 -2.82 -6.71 11.35
C ARG A 41 -2.89 -7.33 9.96
N LEU A 42 -2.63 -6.55 8.90
CA LEU A 42 -2.56 -7.02 7.52
C LEU A 42 -1.47 -8.07 7.36
N GLY A 43 -0.26 -7.81 7.87
CA GLY A 43 0.83 -8.77 7.85
C GLY A 43 0.48 -10.08 8.57
N ALA A 44 -0.05 -9.99 9.79
CA ALA A 44 -0.48 -11.17 10.55
C ALA A 44 -1.54 -11.99 9.79
N LYS A 45 -2.51 -11.32 9.17
CA LYS A 45 -3.54 -11.99 8.36
C LYS A 45 -2.95 -12.68 7.13
N LEU A 46 -2.13 -11.97 6.34
CA LEU A 46 -1.51 -12.51 5.13
C LEU A 46 -0.63 -13.72 5.44
N LEU A 47 0.17 -13.67 6.52
CA LEU A 47 1.03 -14.79 6.92
C LEU A 47 0.25 -16.01 7.42
N GLY A 48 -0.96 -15.82 7.92
CA GLY A 48 -1.87 -16.93 8.24
C GLY A 48 -2.28 -17.73 7.01
N ASP A 49 -2.43 -17.07 5.86
CA ASP A 49 -2.84 -17.69 4.59
C ASP A 49 -1.65 -18.07 3.67
N LEU A 50 -0.44 -17.59 3.99
CA LEU A 50 0.77 -17.76 3.18
C LEU A 50 1.92 -18.36 4.03
N PRO A 51 1.88 -19.67 4.33
CA PRO A 51 2.90 -20.29 5.16
C PRO A 51 4.29 -20.21 4.52
N GLY A 52 5.27 -19.76 5.28
CA GLY A 52 6.67 -19.62 4.84
C GLY A 52 6.97 -18.35 4.04
N TRP A 53 5.99 -17.47 3.85
CA TRP A 53 6.23 -16.13 3.30
C TRP A 53 6.70 -15.19 4.42
N LYS A 54 7.26 -14.04 4.02
CA LYS A 54 7.76 -12.99 4.89
C LYS A 54 7.10 -11.67 4.55
N ILE A 55 7.03 -10.78 5.53
CA ILE A 55 6.61 -9.40 5.32
C ILE A 55 7.81 -8.47 5.41
N GLY A 56 7.75 -7.38 4.65
CA GLY A 56 8.71 -6.29 4.72
C GLY A 56 8.03 -4.93 4.66
N ARG A 57 8.75 -3.92 5.14
CA ARG A 57 8.32 -2.52 5.12
C ARG A 57 9.48 -1.62 4.74
N PHE A 58 9.15 -0.54 4.04
CA PHE A 58 10.06 0.54 3.71
C PHE A 58 9.33 1.86 3.91
N GLY A 59 9.95 2.79 4.64
CA GLY A 59 9.39 4.12 4.90
C GLY A 59 8.09 4.12 5.74
N GLU A 60 7.59 5.33 5.96
CA GLU A 60 6.41 5.62 6.76
C GLU A 60 5.23 6.06 5.88
N PHE A 61 4.10 5.36 5.99
CA PHE A 61 2.88 5.68 5.24
C PHE A 61 2.40 7.11 5.58
N TYR A 62 1.97 7.85 4.55
CA TYR A 62 1.55 9.27 4.60
C TYR A 62 2.66 10.32 4.76
N THR A 63 3.88 9.92 5.14
CA THR A 63 5.02 10.83 5.32
C THR A 63 5.99 10.75 4.14
N ASP A 64 6.40 9.53 3.78
CA ASP A 64 7.40 9.32 2.72
C ASP A 64 6.78 9.33 1.32
N ALA A 65 7.62 9.57 0.31
CA ALA A 65 7.18 9.64 -1.09
C ALA A 65 6.74 8.27 -1.65
N TYR A 66 7.40 7.18 -1.23
CA TYR A 66 7.17 5.82 -1.75
C TYR A 66 7.26 4.73 -0.66
N PRO A 67 6.62 4.90 0.50
CA PRO A 67 6.66 3.87 1.52
C PRO A 67 5.93 2.63 1.00
N SER A 68 6.37 1.46 1.41
CA SER A 68 5.91 0.21 0.84
C SER A 68 5.77 -0.83 1.93
N PHE A 69 4.70 -1.62 1.85
CA PHE A 69 4.51 -2.83 2.61
C PHE A 69 4.44 -3.98 1.62
N TRP A 70 5.20 -5.05 1.82
CA TRP A 70 5.14 -6.21 0.92
C TRP A 70 5.09 -7.52 1.67
N VAL A 71 4.59 -8.53 0.97
CA VAL A 71 4.71 -9.93 1.36
C VAL A 71 5.43 -10.68 0.23
N GLU A 72 6.41 -11.49 0.58
CA GLU A 72 7.26 -12.21 -0.37
C GLU A 72 7.47 -13.66 0.05
N LYS A 73 7.50 -14.56 -0.93
CA LYS A 73 7.86 -15.95 -0.72
C LYS A 73 9.37 -16.03 -0.47
N GLN A 74 9.81 -17.01 0.33
CA GLN A 74 11.25 -17.21 0.58
C GLN A 74 12.08 -17.39 -0.70
N SER A 75 11.52 -17.99 -1.76
CA SER A 75 12.19 -18.11 -3.08
C SER A 75 12.28 -16.80 -3.85
N TRP A 76 11.55 -15.76 -3.44
CA TRP A 76 11.49 -14.44 -4.09
C TRP A 76 12.32 -13.38 -3.39
N LEU A 77 12.92 -13.75 -2.26
CA LEU A 77 13.55 -12.84 -1.31
C LEU A 77 14.45 -11.82 -2.01
N GLY A 78 14.10 -10.54 -1.86
CA GLY A 78 14.87 -9.42 -2.40
C GLY A 78 14.75 -9.25 -3.91
N GLU A 79 13.78 -9.89 -4.57
CA GLU A 79 13.59 -9.75 -6.01
C GLU A 79 12.16 -9.40 -6.40
N TYR A 80 11.18 -10.04 -5.76
CA TYR A 80 9.77 -9.84 -6.02
C TYR A 80 8.97 -9.82 -4.73
N GLY A 81 7.98 -8.94 -4.67
CA GLY A 81 7.00 -8.89 -3.59
C GLY A 81 5.61 -8.55 -4.10
N VAL A 82 4.59 -9.06 -3.42
CA VAL A 82 3.25 -8.50 -3.51
C VAL A 82 3.23 -7.26 -2.62
N THR A 83 3.27 -6.08 -3.24
CA THR A 83 3.42 -4.80 -2.54
C THR A 83 2.10 -4.06 -2.47
N LEU A 84 1.86 -3.38 -1.34
CA LEU A 84 0.92 -2.29 -1.13
C LEU A 84 1.71 -0.99 -0.90
N GLN A 85 1.37 0.08 -1.62
CA GLN A 85 2.07 1.36 -1.55
C GLN A 85 1.07 2.53 -1.64
N PRO A 86 1.10 3.50 -0.72
CA PRO A 86 0.45 4.79 -0.90
C PRO A 86 1.23 5.63 -1.90
N ARG A 87 0.48 6.33 -2.74
CA ARG A 87 0.94 7.41 -3.61
C ARG A 87 0.19 8.67 -3.26
N GLU A 88 0.79 9.81 -3.58
CA GLU A 88 0.22 11.13 -3.29
C GLU A 88 -0.19 11.25 -1.81
N ASN A 89 0.71 10.83 -0.91
CA ASN A 89 0.51 10.80 0.54
C ASN A 89 -0.78 10.08 0.95
N GLY A 90 -1.06 8.92 0.34
CA GLY A 90 -2.20 8.06 0.65
C GLY A 90 -3.50 8.39 -0.09
N ARG A 91 -3.52 9.45 -0.92
CA ARG A 91 -4.69 9.75 -1.76
C ARG A 91 -4.96 8.69 -2.82
N LYS A 92 -3.92 7.92 -3.18
CA LYS A 92 -4.04 6.80 -4.09
C LYS A 92 -3.32 5.62 -3.49
N MET A 93 -4.04 4.53 -3.22
CA MET A 93 -3.39 3.27 -2.89
C MET A 93 -3.18 2.46 -4.16
N VAL A 94 -2.00 1.86 -4.28
CA VAL A 94 -1.69 0.90 -5.34
C VAL A 94 -1.19 -0.40 -4.72
N PHE A 95 -1.42 -1.49 -5.42
CA PHE A 95 -0.86 -2.79 -5.08
C PHE A 95 -0.52 -3.59 -6.33
N GLY A 96 0.21 -4.69 -6.16
CA GLY A 96 0.54 -5.60 -7.26
C GLY A 96 1.90 -6.24 -7.09
N ILE A 97 2.53 -6.62 -8.19
CA ILE A 97 3.85 -7.25 -8.19
C ILE A 97 4.92 -6.19 -8.40
N GLN A 98 5.66 -5.92 -7.33
CA GLN A 98 6.83 -5.06 -7.34
C GLN A 98 8.09 -5.91 -7.48
N ARG A 99 9.09 -5.35 -8.15
CA ARG A 99 10.45 -5.86 -8.24
C ARG A 99 11.39 -5.02 -7.39
N ASP A 100 12.41 -5.66 -6.83
CA ASP A 100 13.51 -4.94 -6.21
C ASP A 100 14.29 -4.17 -7.29
N ASN A 101 14.37 -2.84 -7.14
CA ASN A 101 15.06 -1.97 -8.09
C ASN A 101 16.48 -1.61 -7.65
N ASP A 102 16.87 -1.94 -6.41
CA ASP A 102 18.22 -1.73 -5.90
C ASP A 102 19.16 -2.85 -6.37
N ILE A 103 18.60 -4.03 -6.69
CA ILE A 103 19.35 -5.10 -7.34
C ILE A 103 19.38 -4.89 -8.86
N GLN A 104 20.53 -4.47 -9.39
CA GLN A 104 20.69 -4.20 -10.84
C GLN A 104 20.26 -5.36 -11.75
N ALA A 105 20.52 -6.61 -11.34
CA ALA A 105 20.15 -7.79 -12.11
C ALA A 105 18.63 -8.01 -12.18
N VAL A 106 17.87 -7.51 -11.20
CA VAL A 106 16.41 -7.53 -11.18
C VAL A 106 15.86 -6.34 -11.96
N ALA A 107 16.38 -5.14 -11.73
CA ALA A 107 15.97 -3.92 -12.41
C ALA A 107 16.10 -4.00 -13.95
N LYS A 108 17.11 -4.70 -14.46
CA LYS A 108 17.33 -4.89 -15.90
C LYS A 108 16.42 -5.94 -16.56
N ARG A 109 15.62 -6.69 -15.79
CA ARG A 109 14.74 -7.72 -16.38
C ARG A 109 13.63 -7.04 -17.18
N PRO A 110 13.26 -7.60 -18.35
CA PRO A 110 12.06 -7.16 -19.02
C PRO A 110 10.86 -7.38 -18.09
N LEU A 111 9.87 -6.48 -18.17
CA LEU A 111 8.60 -6.67 -17.48
C LEU A 111 7.95 -7.97 -17.98
N SER A 112 7.37 -8.76 -17.09
CA SER A 112 6.73 -10.02 -17.45
C SER A 112 5.31 -9.81 -18.00
N PRO A 113 5.05 -10.08 -19.30
CA PRO A 113 3.70 -10.02 -19.85
C PRO A 113 2.77 -11.05 -19.19
N ASP A 114 3.31 -12.22 -18.83
CA ASP A 114 2.56 -13.29 -18.18
C ASP A 114 2.04 -12.86 -16.80
N VAL A 115 2.86 -12.15 -16.00
CA VAL A 115 2.43 -11.56 -14.72
C VAL A 115 1.28 -10.57 -14.95
N LEU A 116 1.43 -9.70 -15.96
CA LEU A 116 0.42 -8.70 -16.27
C LEU A 116 -0.92 -9.32 -16.70
N GLU A 117 -0.89 -10.34 -17.58
CA GLU A 117 -2.09 -11.05 -18.02
C GLU A 117 -2.75 -11.83 -16.90
N ALA A 118 -1.96 -12.52 -16.06
CA ALA A 118 -2.49 -13.25 -14.91
C ALA A 118 -3.25 -12.32 -13.95
N CYS A 119 -2.72 -11.12 -13.70
CA CYS A 119 -3.40 -10.12 -12.89
C CYS A 119 -4.66 -9.55 -13.56
N ARG A 120 -4.67 -9.43 -14.89
CA ARG A 120 -5.77 -8.77 -15.62
C ARG A 120 -7.10 -9.50 -15.51
N LEU A 121 -7.07 -10.81 -15.28
CA LEU A 121 -8.27 -11.64 -15.10
C LEU A 121 -9.16 -11.13 -13.95
N ASP A 122 -8.55 -10.84 -12.81
CA ASP A 122 -9.26 -10.33 -11.63
C ASP A 122 -9.21 -8.79 -11.53
N PHE A 123 -8.21 -8.16 -12.16
CA PHE A 123 -7.95 -6.73 -12.07
C PHE A 123 -7.77 -6.09 -13.46
N PRO A 124 -8.87 -5.80 -14.18
CA PRO A 124 -8.81 -5.25 -15.54
C PRO A 124 -8.06 -3.91 -15.66
N SER A 125 -7.94 -3.16 -14.55
CA SER A 125 -7.21 -1.89 -14.50
C SER A 125 -5.70 -2.03 -14.30
N VAL A 126 -5.17 -3.26 -14.23
CA VAL A 126 -3.74 -3.53 -14.08
C VAL A 126 -2.94 -2.91 -15.23
N LYS A 127 -1.82 -2.26 -14.89
CA LYS A 127 -0.90 -1.69 -15.86
C LYS A 127 0.54 -2.05 -15.47
N PRO A 128 1.44 -2.22 -16.45
CA PRO A 128 2.87 -2.24 -16.16
C PRO A 128 3.34 -0.84 -15.75
N GLU A 129 4.34 -0.74 -14.88
CA GLU A 129 5.04 0.53 -14.62
C GLU A 129 6.55 0.31 -14.66
N GLN A 130 7.17 0.89 -15.71
CA GLN A 130 8.50 0.52 -16.23
C GLN A 130 9.67 0.64 -15.26
N LYS A 131 9.50 1.24 -14.09
CA LYS A 131 10.59 1.37 -13.11
C LYS A 131 10.74 0.11 -12.25
N TRP A 132 9.67 -0.33 -11.61
CA TRP A 132 9.75 -1.43 -10.63
C TRP A 132 8.44 -2.18 -10.41
N TRP A 133 7.45 -2.07 -11.30
CA TRP A 133 6.20 -2.83 -11.22
C TRP A 133 5.97 -3.67 -12.46
N ASP A 134 5.98 -4.99 -12.30
CA ASP A 134 5.52 -5.93 -13.33
C ASP A 134 3.99 -5.86 -13.47
N ALA A 135 3.29 -5.61 -12.36
CA ALA A 135 1.86 -5.34 -12.35
C ALA A 135 1.53 -4.30 -11.27
N LEU A 136 0.95 -3.17 -11.66
CA LEU A 136 0.45 -2.13 -10.76
C LEU A 136 -1.05 -1.97 -10.92
N ILE A 137 -1.76 -1.98 -9.79
CA ILE A 137 -3.22 -1.94 -9.72
C ILE A 137 -3.61 -0.81 -8.76
N PRO A 138 -4.37 0.20 -9.23
CA PRO A 138 -4.99 1.16 -8.32
C PRO A 138 -6.04 0.46 -7.45
N MET A 139 -5.86 0.50 -6.13
CA MET A 139 -6.83 -0.03 -5.19
C MET A 139 -8.00 0.94 -5.06
N ARG A 140 -9.17 0.54 -5.59
CA ARG A 140 -10.42 1.32 -5.50
C ARG A 140 -11.38 0.82 -4.43
N ASN A 141 -11.26 -0.46 -4.09
CA ASN A 141 -11.98 -1.14 -3.01
C ASN A 141 -10.93 -1.60 -1.99
N PRO A 142 -11.10 -1.43 -0.67
CA PRO A 142 -12.27 -0.90 0.06
C PRO A 142 -12.44 0.62 0.06
N ALA A 143 -11.46 1.38 -0.45
CA ALA A 143 -11.53 2.83 -0.59
C ALA A 143 -10.54 3.33 -1.64
N SER A 144 -10.85 4.45 -2.30
CA SER A 144 -10.00 5.10 -3.31
C SER A 144 -9.03 6.13 -2.74
N ASP A 145 -9.38 6.79 -1.63
CA ASP A 145 -8.56 7.81 -0.94
C ASP A 145 -8.43 7.43 0.54
N TRP A 146 -7.24 7.01 0.95
CA TRP A 146 -6.97 6.55 2.31
C TRP A 146 -6.57 7.69 3.25
N THR A 147 -6.64 8.94 2.80
CA THR A 147 -6.44 10.11 3.67
C THR A 147 -7.72 10.56 4.38
N LYS A 148 -8.87 10.03 3.95
CA LYS A 148 -10.18 10.41 4.49
C LYS A 148 -10.36 9.91 5.93
N PRO A 149 -10.87 10.74 6.86
CA PRO A 149 -11.10 10.34 8.25
C PRO A 149 -11.94 9.06 8.40
N GLU A 150 -12.99 8.91 7.60
CA GLU A 150 -13.85 7.73 7.61
C GLU A 150 -13.13 6.46 7.14
N VAL A 151 -12.16 6.59 6.24
CA VAL A 151 -11.33 5.47 5.77
C VAL A 151 -10.31 5.08 6.83
N LEU A 152 -9.65 6.06 7.45
CA LEU A 152 -8.73 5.84 8.57
C LEU A 152 -9.43 5.17 9.76
N TRP A 153 -10.67 5.57 10.05
CA TRP A 153 -11.49 4.93 11.07
C TRP A 153 -11.79 3.47 10.74
N ARG A 154 -12.15 3.18 9.48
CA ARG A 154 -12.36 1.80 9.00
C ARG A 154 -11.07 0.98 9.04
N MET A 155 -9.93 1.52 8.63
CA MET A 155 -8.64 0.85 8.77
C MET A 155 -8.43 0.40 10.21
N ARG A 156 -8.72 1.26 11.20
CA ARG A 156 -8.58 0.93 12.62
C ARG A 156 -9.57 -0.12 13.12
N THR A 157 -10.84 -0.03 12.71
CA THR A 157 -11.95 -0.71 13.43
C THR A 157 -12.74 -1.75 12.62
N ASP A 158 -12.68 -1.70 11.28
CA ASP A 158 -13.52 -2.50 10.38
C ASP A 158 -12.76 -3.74 9.88
N PRO A 159 -13.09 -4.97 10.34
CA PRO A 159 -12.44 -6.19 9.86
C PRO A 159 -12.67 -6.42 8.36
N ALA A 160 -13.80 -5.99 7.80
CA ALA A 160 -14.09 -6.17 6.38
C ALA A 160 -13.16 -5.30 5.51
N PHE A 161 -12.70 -4.15 6.02
CA PHE A 161 -11.68 -3.36 5.35
C PHE A 161 -10.36 -4.12 5.25
N LEU A 162 -9.91 -4.70 6.37
CA LEU A 162 -8.71 -5.54 6.43
C LEU A 162 -8.82 -6.74 5.49
N ASP A 163 -9.96 -7.43 5.51
CA ASP A 163 -10.23 -8.61 4.68
C ASP A 163 -10.22 -8.27 3.19
N ALA A 164 -10.81 -7.14 2.79
CA ALA A 164 -10.82 -6.69 1.41
C ALA A 164 -9.41 -6.37 0.89
N VAL A 165 -8.56 -5.75 1.70
CA VAL A 165 -7.16 -5.44 1.33
C VAL A 165 -6.34 -6.73 1.24
N ALA A 166 -6.42 -7.59 2.26
CA ALA A 166 -5.71 -8.85 2.30
C ALA A 166 -6.12 -9.76 1.14
N GLY A 167 -7.43 -9.90 0.89
CA GLY A 167 -7.96 -10.74 -0.19
C GLY A 167 -7.44 -10.35 -1.57
N GLN A 168 -7.32 -9.05 -1.85
CA GLN A 168 -6.76 -8.57 -3.12
C GLN A 168 -5.26 -8.87 -3.25
N MET A 169 -4.48 -8.66 -2.18
CA MET A 169 -3.05 -9.01 -2.19
C MET A 169 -2.84 -10.52 -2.35
N LEU A 170 -3.63 -11.34 -1.66
CA LEU A 170 -3.59 -12.80 -1.78
C LEU A 170 -3.96 -13.28 -3.18
N ALA A 171 -4.99 -12.68 -3.80
CA ALA A 171 -5.39 -13.01 -5.16
C ALA A 171 -4.24 -12.80 -6.15
N ILE A 172 -3.55 -11.66 -6.06
CA ILE A 172 -2.39 -11.36 -6.90
C ILE A 172 -1.23 -12.31 -6.63
N GLY A 173 -0.92 -12.57 -5.36
CA GLY A 173 0.13 -13.53 -5.00
C GLY A 173 -0.11 -14.90 -5.64
N LYS A 174 -1.34 -15.43 -5.48
CA LYS A 174 -1.73 -16.74 -6.05
C LYS A 174 -1.71 -16.75 -7.58
N ALA A 175 -2.25 -15.72 -8.22
CA ALA A 175 -2.32 -15.64 -9.68
C ALA A 175 -0.92 -15.61 -10.33
N THR A 176 0.06 -15.04 -9.65
CA THR A 176 1.39 -14.80 -10.21
C THR A 176 2.46 -15.76 -9.71
N GLU A 177 2.14 -16.60 -8.72
CA GLU A 177 3.15 -17.34 -7.97
C GLU A 177 4.04 -18.21 -8.86
N ALA A 178 3.41 -19.09 -9.64
CA ALA A 178 4.11 -20.03 -10.51
C ALA A 178 4.89 -19.33 -11.65
N ILE A 179 4.43 -18.14 -12.06
CA ILE A 179 5.07 -17.35 -13.12
C ILE A 179 6.37 -16.73 -12.58
N ILE A 180 6.31 -16.15 -11.38
CA ILE A 180 7.48 -15.56 -10.72
C ILE A 180 8.48 -16.65 -10.34
N ASP A 181 8.02 -17.78 -9.79
CA ASP A 181 8.90 -18.92 -9.46
C ASP A 181 9.68 -19.43 -10.70
N ARG A 182 9.04 -19.47 -11.87
CA ARG A 182 9.70 -19.85 -13.13
C ARG A 182 10.71 -18.79 -13.58
N THR A 183 10.31 -17.51 -13.50
CA THR A 183 11.18 -16.37 -13.83
C THR A 183 12.45 -16.39 -12.99
N ILE A 184 12.34 -16.74 -11.70
CA ILE A 184 13.48 -16.79 -10.79
C ILE A 184 14.39 -17.98 -11.06
N LYS A 185 13.82 -19.15 -11.40
CA LYS A 185 14.58 -20.38 -11.70
C LYS A 185 15.33 -20.32 -13.02
N ASN A 186 14.83 -19.56 -14.00
CA ASN A 186 15.42 -19.44 -15.33
C ASN A 186 16.51 -18.36 -15.42
N LYS A 187 17.11 -17.97 -14.29
CA LYS A 187 18.26 -17.06 -14.25
C LYS A 187 19.57 -17.76 -14.57
#